data_AF-A0AAW3U1W2-F1
#
_entry.id   AF-A0AAW3U1W2-F1
#
_cell.length_a   1.000
_cell.length_b   1.000
_cell.length_c   1.000
_cell.angle_alpha   90.00
_cell.angle_beta   90.00
_cell.angle_gamma   90.00
#
_symmetry.space_group_name_H-M   'P 1'
#
loop_
_entity.id
_entity.type
_entity.pdbx_description
1 polymer ?
#
loop_
_entity_poly.entity_id
_entity_poly.type
_entity_poly.pdbx_seq_one_letter_code
_entity_poly.pdbx_strand_id
1 'polypeptide(L)'
;MLNAGAPVLLFTNWRQLPLTTDVLQIAGFKWRGITVWDKTEGVRPQMGRFRNQAEYIVWGSKGNMPLDRRAPVCLASSVSRCAKPISITSLASLLS
;
A
#
# COMPACT_ATOMS: atom_id res chain seq x y z
N MET A 1 21.77 -4.97 -10.90
CA MET A 1 21.19 -6.06 -10.07
C MET A 1 20.91 -5.50 -8.69
N LEU A 2 19.70 -5.69 -8.12
CA LEU A 2 19.37 -5.20 -6.76
C LEU A 2 20.30 -5.82 -5.70
N ASN A 3 20.70 -5.01 -4.70
CA ASN A 3 21.49 -5.45 -3.56
C ASN A 3 20.72 -6.44 -2.67
N ALA A 4 21.44 -7.32 -1.98
CA ALA A 4 20.84 -8.22 -1.00
C ALA A 4 20.16 -7.42 0.13
N GLY A 5 18.95 -7.82 0.49
CA GLY A 5 18.12 -7.16 1.49
C GLY A 5 17.43 -5.88 1.00
N ALA A 6 17.48 -5.55 -0.29
CA ALA A 6 16.75 -4.40 -0.83
C ALA A 6 15.22 -4.65 -0.78
N PRO A 7 14.42 -3.69 -0.29
CA PRO A 7 12.97 -3.76 -0.33
C PRO A 7 12.45 -3.49 -1.75
N VAL A 8 11.32 -4.10 -2.08
CA VAL A 8 10.55 -3.86 -3.31
C VAL A 8 9.10 -3.61 -2.93
N LEU A 9 8.49 -2.61 -3.56
CA LEU A 9 7.06 -2.31 -3.46
C LEU A 9 6.46 -2.30 -4.87
N LEU A 10 5.39 -3.06 -5.07
CA LEU A 10 4.67 -3.17 -6.33
C LEU A 10 3.23 -2.71 -6.15
N PHE A 11 2.83 -1.68 -6.88
CA PHE A 11 1.44 -1.22 -6.93
C PHE A 11 0.61 -2.12 -7.85
N THR A 12 -0.54 -2.57 -7.37
CA THR A 12 -1.43 -3.48 -8.10
C THR A 12 -2.89 -3.28 -7.71
N ASN A 13 -3.79 -3.58 -8.64
CA ASN A 13 -5.24 -3.60 -8.38
C ASN A 13 -5.67 -5.01 -7.94
N TRP A 14 -6.88 -5.15 -7.38
CA TRP A 14 -7.38 -6.42 -6.84
C TRP A 14 -7.33 -7.60 -7.82
N ARG A 15 -7.55 -7.36 -9.12
CA ARG A 15 -7.50 -8.40 -10.16
C ARG A 15 -6.09 -8.91 -10.42
N GLN A 16 -5.12 -8.01 -10.34
CA GLN A 16 -3.72 -8.28 -10.64
C GLN A 16 -2.95 -8.70 -9.40
N LEU A 17 -3.53 -8.54 -8.21
CA LEU A 17 -2.93 -8.91 -6.93
C LEU A 17 -2.36 -10.34 -6.92
N PRO A 18 -3.13 -11.41 -7.26
CA PRO A 18 -2.58 -12.77 -7.25
C PRO A 18 -1.42 -12.96 -8.24
N LEU A 19 -1.55 -12.41 -9.45
CA LEU A 19 -0.46 -12.46 -10.44
C LEU A 19 0.79 -11.73 -9.96
N THR A 20 0.62 -10.60 -9.28
CA THR A 20 1.73 -9.77 -8.79
C THR A 20 2.46 -10.49 -7.65
N THR A 21 1.74 -11.16 -6.76
CA THR A 21 2.34 -11.95 -5.67
C THR A 21 3.10 -13.17 -6.21
N ASP A 22 2.56 -13.85 -7.22
CA ASP A 22 3.19 -15.02 -7.82
C ASP A 22 4.47 -14.63 -8.56
N VAL A 23 4.42 -13.58 -9.38
CA VAL A 23 5.60 -13.05 -10.07
C VAL A 23 6.68 -12.61 -9.08
N LEU A 24 6.32 -12.00 -7.96
CA LEU A 24 7.29 -11.59 -6.93
C LEU A 24 8.03 -12.80 -6.33
N GLN A 25 7.31 -13.89 -6.07
CA GLN A 25 7.91 -15.13 -5.56
C GLN A 25 8.78 -15.82 -6.62
N ILE A 26 8.29 -15.93 -7.86
CA ILE A 26 9.05 -16.50 -8.99
C ILE A 26 10.33 -15.70 -9.26
N ALA A 27 10.27 -14.38 -9.11
CA ALA A 27 11.42 -13.48 -9.24
C ALA A 27 12.44 -13.60 -8.09
N GLY A 28 12.24 -14.51 -7.14
CA GLY A 28 13.18 -14.80 -6.05
C GLY A 28 13.13 -13.78 -4.91
N PHE A 29 12.07 -12.98 -4.81
CA PHE A 29 11.84 -12.09 -3.68
C PHE A 29 11.03 -12.82 -2.61
N LYS A 30 11.40 -12.60 -1.35
CA LYS A 30 10.58 -13.07 -0.22
C LYS A 30 9.41 -12.12 -0.05
N TRP A 31 8.20 -12.62 -0.24
CA TRP A 31 6.98 -11.87 0.08
C TRP A 31 6.86 -11.66 1.59
N ARG A 32 6.57 -10.42 2.02
CA ARG A 32 6.48 -10.04 3.44
C ARG A 32 5.08 -9.60 3.85
N GLY A 33 4.33 -8.98 2.94
CA GLY A 33 2.97 -8.58 3.21
C GLY A 33 2.34 -7.77 2.08
N ILE A 34 1.13 -7.29 2.35
CA ILE A 34 0.38 -6.39 1.47
C ILE A 34 -0.04 -5.19 2.31
N THR A 35 0.22 -4.00 1.80
CA THR A 35 -0.33 -2.75 2.33
C THR A 35 -1.50 -2.32 1.45
N VAL A 36 -2.60 -1.90 2.05
CA VAL A 36 -3.75 -1.35 1.35
C VAL A 36 -3.62 0.16 1.25
N TRP A 37 -3.72 0.69 0.03
CA TRP A 37 -3.89 2.11 -0.21
C TRP A 37 -5.37 2.41 -0.43
N ASP A 38 -5.99 3.04 0.57
CA ASP A 38 -7.38 3.47 0.50
C ASP A 38 -7.48 4.87 -0.10
N LYS A 39 -8.09 4.96 -1.27
CA LYS A 39 -8.32 6.20 -2.02
C LYS A 39 -9.50 7.02 -1.51
N THR A 40 -10.27 6.51 -0.56
CA THR A 40 -11.42 7.20 0.06
C THR A 40 -12.43 7.71 -0.99
N GLU A 41 -12.88 8.96 -0.91
CA GLU A 41 -13.92 9.54 -1.76
C GLU A 41 -13.43 9.98 -3.16
N GLY A 42 -12.11 9.93 -3.41
CA GLY A 42 -11.52 10.34 -4.68
C GLY A 42 -11.78 9.39 -5.86
N VAL A 43 -12.53 8.31 -5.65
CA VAL A 43 -12.78 7.28 -6.66
C VAL A 43 -14.08 7.54 -7.41
N ARG A 44 -14.00 7.65 -8.73
CA ARG A 44 -15.17 7.77 -9.61
C ARG A 44 -15.99 6.47 -9.58
N PRO A 45 -17.27 6.50 -9.13
CA PRO A 45 -18.13 5.33 -9.16
C PRO A 45 -18.41 4.90 -10.60
N GLN A 46 -18.42 3.59 -10.86
CA GLN A 46 -18.87 3.04 -12.13
C GLN A 46 -20.22 2.34 -11.94
N MET A 47 -21.12 2.53 -12.89
CA MET A 47 -22.44 1.91 -12.87
C MET A 47 -22.31 0.38 -12.89
N GLY A 48 -23.06 -0.31 -12.02
CA GLY A 48 -23.05 -1.77 -11.93
C GLY A 48 -21.79 -2.41 -11.33
N ARG A 49 -20.88 -1.62 -10.74
CA ARG A 49 -19.64 -2.14 -10.13
C ARG A 49 -19.45 -1.61 -8.72
N PHE A 50 -18.86 -2.42 -7.85
CA PHE A 50 -18.37 -1.93 -6.57
C PHE A 50 -17.28 -0.88 -6.79
N ARG A 51 -17.23 0.11 -5.89
CA ARG A 51 -16.24 1.19 -5.95
C ARG A 51 -14.85 0.60 -5.72
N ASN A 52 -13.92 0.83 -6.65
CA ASN A 52 -12.51 0.45 -6.48
C ASN A 52 -11.81 1.41 -5.51
N GLN A 53 -12.18 1.34 -4.22
CA GLN A 53 -11.65 2.22 -3.18
C GLN A 53 -10.22 1.89 -2.77
N ALA A 54 -9.85 0.62 -2.85
CA ALA A 54 -8.55 0.13 -2.43
C ALA A 54 -7.65 -0.20 -3.63
N GLU A 55 -6.41 0.28 -3.58
CA GLU A 55 -5.28 -0.29 -4.30
C GLU A 55 -4.40 -1.06 -3.33
N TYR A 56 -3.61 -1.99 -3.86
CA TYR A 56 -2.78 -2.88 -3.06
C TYR A 56 -1.32 -2.65 -3.40
N ILE A 57 -0.49 -2.62 -2.39
CA ILE A 57 0.96 -2.54 -2.51
C ILE A 57 1.50 -3.86 -1.98
N VAL A 58 1.97 -4.70 -2.89
CA VAL A 58 2.66 -5.93 -2.51
C VAL A 58 4.10 -5.57 -2.21
N TRP A 59 4.61 -5.98 -1.06
CA TRP A 59 6.00 -5.68 -0.70
C TRP A 59 6.76 -6.92 -0.26
N GLY A 60 8.06 -6.87 -0.53
CA GLY A 60 8.97 -7.97 -0.27
C GLY A 60 10.42 -7.51 -0.23
N SER A 61 11.32 -8.46 -0.05
CA SER A 61 12.76 -8.20 0.03
C SER A 61 13.54 -9.19 -0.81
N LYS A 62 14.63 -8.71 -1.43
CA LYS A 62 15.57 -9.61 -2.11
C LYS A 62 16.40 -10.36 -1.08
N GLY A 63 16.06 -11.62 -0.80
CA GLY A 63 16.75 -12.40 0.22
C GLY A 63 16.41 -11.98 1.66
N ASN A 64 17.33 -12.24 2.60
CA ASN A 64 17.09 -11.96 4.02
C ASN A 64 17.19 -10.47 4.32
N MET A 65 16.21 -9.93 5.03
CA MET A 65 16.21 -8.54 5.50
C MET A 65 16.73 -8.56 6.94
N PRO A 66 17.91 -7.96 7.24
CA PRO A 66 18.42 -7.90 8.60
C PRO A 66 17.48 -7.05 9.46
N LEU A 67 17.11 -7.56 10.64
CA LEU A 67 16.27 -6.86 11.62
C LEU A 67 16.98 -5.65 12.24
N ASP A 68 18.32 -5.64 12.20
CA ASP A 68 19.18 -4.56 12.70
C ASP A 68 19.26 -3.36 11.73
N ARG A 69 18.48 -3.39 10.64
CA ARG A 69 18.35 -2.22 9.78
C ARG A 69 17.61 -1.16 10.59
N ARG A 70 18.27 -0.04 10.89
CA ARG A 70 17.72 1.18 11.51
C ARG A 70 16.69 1.89 10.60
N ALA A 71 15.89 1.12 9.88
CA ALA A 71 14.74 1.60 9.14
C ALA A 71 13.57 1.65 10.14
N PRO A 72 12.88 2.80 10.29
CA PRO A 72 11.64 2.83 11.05
C PRO A 72 10.68 1.78 10.47
N VAL A 73 9.79 1.24 11.32
CA VAL A 73 8.74 0.28 10.93
C VAL A 73 8.19 0.71 9.57
N CYS A 74 8.41 -0.13 8.55
CA CYS A 74 7.97 0.17 7.20
C CYS A 74 6.44 0.17 7.22
N LEU A 75 5.86 1.37 7.35
CA LEU A 75 4.43 1.65 7.48
C LEU A 75 3.85 1.13 8.81
N ALA A 76 3.76 2.02 9.80
CA ALA A 76 3.12 1.73 11.09
C ALA A 76 1.66 1.26 10.97
N SER A 77 1.01 1.48 9.81
CA SER A 77 -0.29 0.94 9.46
C SER A 77 -0.24 0.17 8.15
N SER A 78 -0.82 -1.03 8.14
CA SER A 78 -1.04 -1.84 6.92
C SER A 78 -2.02 -1.19 5.93
N VAL A 79 -2.71 -0.14 6.36
CA VAL A 79 -3.62 0.67 5.54
C VAL A 79 -3.13 2.11 5.54
N SER A 80 -2.78 2.62 4.37
CA SER A 80 -2.50 4.03 4.15
C SER A 80 -3.70 4.66 3.46
N ARG A 81 -4.28 5.71 4.05
CA ARG A 81 -5.38 6.46 3.42
C ARG A 81 -4.80 7.63 2.63
N CYS A 82 -5.36 7.91 1.46
CA CYS A 82 -5.23 9.25 0.88
C CYS A 82 -5.72 10.25 1.93
N ALA A 83 -4.92 11.29 2.21
CA ALA A 83 -5.33 12.34 3.14
C ALA A 83 -6.72 12.82 2.73
N LYS A 84 -7.68 12.81 3.66
CA LYS A 84 -8.97 13.45 3.41
C LYS A 84 -8.66 14.87 2.95
N PRO A 85 -9.32 15.42 1.91
CA PRO A 85 -9.37 16.86 1.81
C PRO A 85 -9.95 17.33 3.15
N ILE A 86 -9.17 18.12 3.90
CA ILE A 86 -9.67 18.79 5.09
C ILE A 86 -10.84 19.63 4.58
N SER A 87 -12.07 19.20 4.85
CA SER A 87 -13.21 20.07 4.60
C SER A 87 -12.99 21.29 5.50
N ILE A 88 -12.93 22.47 4.87
CA ILE A 88 -12.76 23.77 5.54
C ILE A 88 -13.83 23.99 6.64
N THR A 89 -14.87 23.16 6.68
CA THR A 89 -15.97 23.19 7.64
C THR A 89 -15.61 22.77 9.08
N SER A 90 -14.49 22.09 9.34
CA SER A 90 -14.18 21.62 10.72
C SER A 90 -13.39 22.61 11.60
N LEU A 91 -13.12 23.83 11.13
CA LEU A 91 -12.45 24.88 11.92
C LEU A 91 -13.41 25.76 12.72
N ALA A 92 -14.72 25.66 12.48
CA ALA A 92 -15.72 26.49 13.16
C ALA A 92 -16.09 26.01 14.58
N SER A 93 -15.73 24.77 14.97
CA SER A 93 -16.07 24.19 16.28
C SER A 93 -14.98 24.32 17.35
N LEU A 94 -13.94 25.13 17.11
CA LEU A 94 -12.85 25.39 18.07
C LEU A 94 -12.79 26.86 18.53
N LEU A 95 -13.74 27.70 18.12
CA LEU A 95 -13.88 29.09 18.58
C LEU A 95 -15.33 29.41 19.01
N SER A 96 -15.98 28.47 19.68
CA SER A 96 -17.21 28.72 20.45
C SER A 96 -17.03 28.26 21.88
#